data_AF-A0A7V0Y0R2-F1
#
_entry.id   AF-A0A7V0Y0R2-F1
#
_cell.length_a   1.000
_cell.length_b   1.000
_cell.length_c   1.000
_cell.angle_alpha   90.00
_cell.angle_beta   90.00
_cell.angle_gamma   90.00
#
_symmetry.space_group_name_H-M   'P 1'
#
loop_
_entity.id
_entity.type
_entity.pdbx_description
1 polymer ?
#
loop_
_entity_poly.entity_id
_entity_poly.type
_entity_poly.pdbx_seq_one_letter_code
_entity_poly.pdbx_strand_id
1 'polypeptide(L)' 'MQERGEVPPEPLSGRTFSGKFMVRIPPELHRSLAVEAEEQGISLNRLVSAKLSR' A
#
# COMPACT_ATOMS: atom_id res chain seq x y z
N MET A 1 -5.97 23.08 -36.22
CA MET A 1 -6.57 23.71 -35.03
C MET A 1 -7.87 22.99 -34.77
N GLN A 2 -7.88 22.04 -33.83
CA GLN A 2 -9.08 21.37 -33.33
C GLN A 2 -8.93 21.25 -31.82
N GLU A 3 -9.84 21.95 -31.17
CA GLU A 3 -9.94 22.17 -29.74
C GLU A 3 -10.62 20.94 -29.13
N ARG A 4 -9.82 20.08 -28.51
CA ARG A 4 -10.30 19.31 -27.36
C ARG A 4 -9.44 19.75 -26.22
N GLY A 5 -10.04 20.46 -25.26
CA GLY A 5 -9.40 20.85 -24.00
C GLY A 5 -9.12 19.65 -23.11
N GLU A 6 -8.61 18.56 -23.68
CA GLU A 6 -8.09 17.42 -22.95
C GLU A 6 -6.71 17.83 -22.45
N VAL A 7 -6.69 18.27 -21.19
CA VAL A 7 -5.47 18.46 -20.42
C VAL A 7 -4.69 17.14 -20.50
N PRO A 8 -3.43 17.15 -20.96
CA PRO A 8 -2.61 15.95 -20.94
C PRO A 8 -2.61 15.36 -19.52
N PRO A 9 -2.74 14.03 -19.34
CA PRO A 9 -2.71 13.45 -18.01
C PRO A 9 -1.42 13.84 -17.31
N GLU A 10 -1.53 14.29 -16.06
CA GLU A 10 -0.35 14.66 -15.29
C GLU A 10 0.66 13.51 -15.29
N PRO A 11 1.94 13.78 -15.57
CA PRO A 11 2.97 12.75 -15.57
C PRO A 11 2.97 12.03 -14.22
N LEU A 12 2.85 10.70 -14.24
CA LEU A 12 2.88 9.85 -13.05
C LEU A 12 4.13 10.08 -12.19
N SER A 13 5.21 10.56 -12.83
CA SER A 13 6.50 10.90 -12.22
C SER A 13 6.45 12.06 -11.22
N GLY A 14 5.41 12.90 -11.25
CA GLY A 14 5.25 14.04 -10.31
C GLY A 14 4.43 13.71 -9.06
N ARG A 15 3.88 12.49 -8.94
CA ARG A 15 3.01 12.14 -7.83
C ARG A 15 3.82 11.80 -6.58
N THR A 16 3.57 12.55 -5.51
CA THR A 16 4.08 12.21 -4.18
C THR A 16 3.29 11.02 -3.64
N PHE A 17 3.97 9.91 -3.39
CA PHE A 17 3.35 8.73 -2.78
C PHE A 17 3.44 8.85 -1.27
N SER A 18 2.28 8.86 -0.60
CA SER A 18 2.19 9.04 0.86
C SER A 18 2.72 7.84 1.66
N GLY A 19 3.00 6.71 1.00
CA GLY A 19 3.38 5.45 1.65
C GLY A 19 2.24 4.76 2.42
N LYS A 20 1.03 5.34 2.44
CA LYS A 20 -0.14 4.74 3.09
C LYS A 20 -0.86 3.81 2.13
N PHE A 21 -1.02 2.55 2.53
CA PHE A 21 -1.71 1.54 1.74
C PHE A 21 -2.76 0.82 2.61
N MET A 22 -4.02 1.22 2.47
CA MET A 22 -5.14 0.62 3.21
C MET A 22 -5.70 -0.56 2.42
N VAL A 23 -5.49 -1.78 2.92
CA VAL A 23 -5.99 -3.01 2.30
C VAL A 23 -7.11 -3.58 3.15
N ARG A 24 -8.18 -4.04 2.49
CA ARG A 24 -9.21 -4.86 3.13
C ARG A 24 -8.80 -6.31 3.01
N ILE A 25 -8.69 -6.99 4.14
CA ILE A 25 -8.39 -8.42 4.21
C ILE A 25 -9.41 -9.14 5.09
N PRO A 26 -9.65 -10.44 4.87
CA PRO A 26 -10.47 -11.25 5.77
C PRO A 26 -9.94 -11.20 7.22
N PRO A 27 -10.83 -11.30 8.23
CA PRO A 27 -10.44 -11.23 9.64
C PRO A 27 -9.51 -12.39 10.06
N GLU A 28 -9.64 -13.56 9.44
CA GLU A 28 -8.75 -14.70 9.64
C GLU A 28 -7.30 -14.38 9.25
N LEU A 29 -7.11 -13.75 8.08
CA LEU A 29 -5.78 -13.35 7.60
C LEU A 29 -5.19 -12.24 8.49
N HIS A 30 -6.01 -11.27 8.88
CA HIS A 30 -5.58 -10.24 9.83
C HIS A 30 -5.10 -10.86 11.15
N ARG A 31 -5.84 -11.84 11.69
CA ARG A 31 -5.47 -12.54 12.92
C ARG A 31 -4.15 -13.29 12.78
N SER A 32 -3.96 -14.05 11.70
CA SER A 32 -2.72 -14.79 11.47
C SER A 32 -1.52 -13.86 11.38
N LEU A 33 -1.64 -12.73 10.67
CA LEU A 33 -0.56 -11.75 10.57
C LEU A 33 -0.26 -11.05 11.90
N ALA A 34 -1.30 -10.76 12.70
CA ALA A 34 -1.13 -10.16 14.01
C ALA A 34 -0.36 -11.10 14.96
N VAL A 35 -0.74 -12.38 15.01
CA VAL A 35 -0.05 -13.39 15.82
C VAL A 35 1.39 -13.55 15.37
N GLU A 36 1.64 -13.69 14.06
CA GLU A 36 3.00 -13.83 13.51
C GLU A 36 3.88 -12.62 13.85
N ALA A 37 3.31 -11.42 13.84
CA ALA A 37 4.04 -10.20 14.22
C ALA A 37 4.40 -10.17 15.71
N GLU A 38 3.48 -10.59 16.59
CA GLU A 38 3.74 -10.69 18.03
C GLU A 38 4.78 -11.77 18.36
N GLU A 39 4.73 -12.94 17.71
CA GLU A 39 5.73 -14.00 17.86
C GLU A 39 7.14 -13.53 17.47
N GLN A 40 7.24 -12.68 16.46
CA GLN A 40 8.50 -12.08 16.02
C GLN A 40 8.89 -10.84 16.82
N GLY A 41 8.04 -10.35 17.73
CA GLY A 41 8.28 -9.14 18.51
C GLY A 41 8.36 -7.86 17.65
N ILE A 42 7.65 -7.83 16.51
CA ILE A 42 7.62 -6.68 15.60
C ILE A 42 6.21 -6.15 15.41
N SER A 43 6.10 -4.92 14.89
CA SER A 43 4.78 -4.39 14.54
C SER A 43 4.22 -5.08 13.30
N LEU A 44 2.88 -5.20 13.26
CA LEU A 44 2.16 -5.71 12.09
C LEU A 44 2.54 -4.97 10.80
N ASN A 45 2.71 -3.65 10.86
CA ASN A 45 3.11 -2.87 9.68
C ASN A 45 4.51 -3.25 9.18
N ARG A 46 5.45 -3.56 10.09
CA ARG A 46 6.80 -4.02 9.72
C ARG A 46 6.76 -5.39 9.06
N LEU A 47 5.97 -6.31 9.60
CA LEU A 47 5.76 -7.63 8.99
C LEU A 47 5.19 -7.51 7.58
N VAL A 48 4.12 -6.73 7.41
CA VAL A 48 3.46 -6.52 6.11
C VAL A 48 4.40 -5.84 5.12
N SER A 49 5.13 -4.80 5.56
CA SER A 49 6.10 -4.11 4.69
C SER A 49 7.20 -5.06 4.20
N ALA A 50 7.72 -5.93 5.08
CA ALA A 50 8.72 -6.93 4.70
C ALA A 50 8.16 -7.92 3.68
N LYS A 51 6.92 -8.39 3.86
CA LYS A 51 6.24 -9.29 2.91
C LYS A 51 5.93 -8.61 1.56
N LEU A 52 5.66 -7.30 1.53
CA LEU A 52 5.40 -6.55 0.29
C LEU A 52 6.68 -6.16 -0.47
N SER A 53 7.82 -6.07 0.21
CA SER A 53 9.10 -5.71 -0.38
C SER A 53 9.83 -6.85 -1.11
N ARG A 54 9.29 -8.07 -1.03
CA ARG A 54 9.91 -9.29 -1.54
C ARG A 54 9.07 -9.88 -2.66
#